data_AF-A0A1G1HYQ7-F1
#
_entry.id   AF-A0A1G1HYQ7-F1
#
_cell.length_a   1.000
_cell.length_b   1.000
_cell.length_c   1.000
_cell.angle_alpha   90.00
_cell.angle_beta   90.00
_cell.angle_gamma   90.00
#
_symmetry.space_group_name_H-M   'P 1'
#
loop_
_entity.id
_entity.type
_entity.pdbx_description
1 polymer ?
#
loop_
_entity_poly.entity_id
_entity_poly.type
_entity_poly.pdbx_seq_one_letter_code
_entity_poly.pdbx_strand_id
1 'polypeptide(L)' 'MTGQFYLLTTLYLIADFPSFFVSPDFGKDRYREGAKLFEIASEIDPRIEPVPISLKAYENDTWVPLIYEIRERGLELKAA' A
#
# COMPACT_ATOMS: atom_id res chain seq x y z
N MET A 1 -2.33 -11.43 -22.05
CA MET A 1 -1.07 -11.48 -21.28
C MET A 1 -1.42 -11.31 -19.81
N THR A 2 -1.80 -12.40 -19.15
CA THR A 2 -2.25 -12.39 -17.75
C THR A 2 -1.05 -12.68 -16.88
N GLY A 3 -0.30 -11.63 -16.53
CA GLY A 3 0.78 -11.72 -15.57
C GLY A 3 0.19 -11.77 -14.16
N GLN A 4 0.09 -12.97 -13.58
CA GLN A 4 -0.15 -13.14 -12.15
C GLN A 4 1.06 -12.56 -11.42
N PHE A 5 0.94 -11.31 -10.98
CA PHE A 5 1.90 -10.70 -10.05
C PHE A 5 1.66 -11.35 -8.68
N TYR A 6 2.49 -12.33 -8.33
CA TYR A 6 2.61 -12.85 -6.97
C TYR A 6 3.30 -11.79 -6.11
N LEU A 7 2.59 -10.72 -5.80
CA LEU A 7 3.01 -9.67 -4.90
C LEU A 7 2.31 -9.93 -3.57
N LEU A 8 3.06 -10.27 -2.52
CA LEU A 8 2.58 -10.25 -1.14
C LEU A 8 2.29 -8.80 -0.74
N THR A 9 1.28 -8.20 -1.34
CA THR A 9 0.83 -6.84 -1.06
C THR A 9 -0.32 -6.95 -0.09
N THR A 10 -0.13 -6.38 1.09
CA THR A 10 -1.18 -6.29 2.10
C THR A 10 -1.81 -4.91 2.00
N LEU A 11 -3.12 -4.89 1.74
CA LEU A 11 -3.90 -3.66 1.68
C LEU A 11 -4.52 -3.39 3.05
N TYR A 12 -4.38 -2.16 3.54
CA TYR A 12 -5.02 -1.71 4.77
C TYR A 12 -6.00 -0.57 4.49
N LEU A 13 -7.14 -0.60 5.17
CA LEU A 13 -8.10 0.50 5.19
C LEU A 13 -8.19 1.11 6.59
N ILE A 14 -8.28 2.45 6.65
CA ILE A 14 -8.58 3.21 7.86
C ILE A 14 -9.78 4.10 7.52
N ALA A 15 -10.73 4.20 8.45
CA ALA A 15 -11.86 5.11 8.29
C ALA A 15 -11.34 6.56 8.09
N ASP A 16 -11.86 7.25 7.08
CA ASP A 16 -11.52 8.62 6.68
C ASP A 16 -10.17 8.85 5.96
N PHE A 17 -9.34 7.81 5.73
CA PHE A 17 -8.03 7.94 5.08
C PHE A 17 -7.91 7.14 3.77
N PRO A 18 -6.93 7.47 2.90
CA PRO A 18 -6.68 6.72 1.68
C PRO A 18 -6.22 5.30 1.98
N SER A 19 -6.49 4.37 1.07
CA SER A 19 -6.08 2.98 1.19
C SER A 19 -4.54 2.82 1.16
N PHE A 20 -3.98 1.97 2.03
CA PHE A 20 -2.54 1.77 2.18
C PHE A 20 -2.08 0.44 1.60
N PHE A 21 -0.95 0.43 0.89
CA PHE A 21 -0.38 -0.78 0.33
C PHE A 21 0.98 -1.06 0.95
N VAL A 22 1.09 -2.17 1.68
CA VAL A 22 2.36 -2.64 2.25
C VAL A 22 2.89 -3.78 1.40
N SER A 23 4.11 -3.67 0.89
CA SER A 23 4.74 -4.72 0.07
C SER A 23 6.25 -4.78 0.26
N PRO A 24 6.87 -5.97 0.21
CA PRO A 24 8.33 -6.11 0.15
C PRO A 24 8.93 -5.55 -1.14
N ASP A 25 8.12 -5.31 -2.17
CA ASP A 25 8.58 -4.74 -3.44
C ASP A 25 8.65 -3.21 -3.43
N PHE A 26 8.05 -2.54 -2.44
CA PHE A 26 8.18 -1.10 -2.33
C PHE A 26 9.50 -0.67 -1.70
N GLY A 27 10.03 0.46 -2.16
CA GLY A 27 11.23 1.11 -1.62
C GLY A 27 12.50 0.94 -2.46
N LYS A 28 12.46 0.21 -3.59
CA LYS A 28 13.62 0.06 -4.50
C LYS A 28 13.68 1.24 -5.47
N ASP A 29 12.58 1.49 -6.18
CA ASP A 29 12.35 2.62 -7.07
C ASP A 29 11.00 3.28 -6.73
N ARG A 30 11.03 4.07 -5.65
CA ARG A 30 9.83 4.72 -5.09
C ARG A 30 9.03 5.52 -6.11
N TYR A 31 9.69 6.10 -7.11
CA TYR A 31 9.02 6.90 -8.12
C TYR A 31 8.23 6.00 -9.08
N ARG A 32 8.87 4.99 -9.69
CA ARG A 32 8.18 4.10 -10.63
C ARG A 32 7.14 3.22 -9.95
N GLU A 33 7.44 2.72 -8.76
CA GLU A 33 6.53 1.92 -7.95
C GLU A 33 5.27 2.73 -7.58
N GLY A 34 5.46 3.96 -7.09
CA GLY A 34 4.36 4.85 -6.75
C GLY A 34 3.52 5.25 -7.96
N ALA A 35 4.16 5.62 -9.08
CA ALA A 35 3.46 5.98 -10.30
C ALA A 35 2.61 4.80 -10.83
N LYS A 36 3.16 3.60 -10.84
CA LYS A 36 2.43 2.39 -11.28
C LYS A 36 1.28 2.04 -10.33
N LEU A 37 1.49 2.18 -9.02
CA LEU A 37 0.43 1.92 -8.04
C LEU A 37 -0.72 2.93 -8.19
N PHE A 38 -0.40 4.21 -8.42
CA PHE A 38 -1.38 5.25 -8.71
C PHE A 38 -2.14 5.00 -10.02
N GLU A 39 -1.44 4.58 -11.08
CA GLU A 39 -2.06 4.21 -12.35
C GLU A 39 -3.12 3.11 -12.14
N ILE A 40 -2.74 2.01 -11.47
CA ILE A 40 -3.67 0.89 -11.17
C ILE A 40 -4.84 1.36 -10.29
N ALA A 41 -4.57 2.14 -9.25
CA ALA A 41 -5.62 2.64 -8.37
C ALA A 41 -6.62 3.54 -9.12
N SER A 42 -6.11 4.39 -10.01
CA SER A 42 -6.95 5.30 -10.81
C SER A 42 -7.85 4.58 -11.82
N GLU A 43 -7.42 3.41 -12.32
CA GLU A 43 -8.23 2.54 -13.18
C GLU A 43 -9.40 1.89 -12.41
N ILE A 44 -9.24 1.66 -11.10
CA ILE A 44 -10.28 1.07 -10.24
C ILE A 44 -11.26 2.15 -9.76
N ASP A 45 -10.75 3.20 -9.12
CA ASP A 45 -11.51 4.38 -8.71
C ASP A 45 -10.53 5.56 -8.55
N PRO A 46 -10.70 6.66 -9.31
CA PRO A 46 -9.78 7.80 -9.29
C PRO A 46 -9.75 8.56 -7.95
N ARG A 47 -10.65 8.26 -7.02
CA ARG A 47 -10.65 8.82 -5.66
C ARG A 47 -9.74 8.04 -4.71
N ILE A 48 -9.23 6.89 -5.14
CA ILE A 48 -8.26 6.12 -4.36
C ILE A 48 -6.89 6.79 -4.50
N GLU A 49 -6.35 7.26 -3.39
CA GLU A 49 -4.99 7.79 -3.32
C GLU A 49 -4.08 6.77 -2.62
N PRO A 50 -3.42 5.85 -3.34
CA PRO A 50 -2.66 4.80 -2.70
C PRO A 50 -1.36 5.36 -2.08
N VAL A 51 -1.08 4.97 -0.84
CA VAL A 51 0.21 5.27 -0.21
C VAL A 51 1.07 3.99 -0.19
N PRO A 52 2.16 3.93 -0.97
CA PRO A 52 3.07 2.79 -0.97
C PRO A 52 3.97 2.81 0.27
N ILE A 53 3.93 1.73 1.06
CA ILE A 53 4.78 1.55 2.26
C ILE A 53 5.59 0.26 2.08
N SER A 54 6.91 0.35 2.20
CA SER A 54 7.74 -0.86 2.17
C SER A 54 7.51 -1.72 3.40
N LEU A 55 7.62 -3.05 3.27
CA LEU A 55 7.54 -3.95 4.43
C LEU A 55 8.54 -3.56 5.52
N LYS A 56 9.77 -3.20 5.13
CA LYS A 56 10.80 -2.73 6.06
C LYS A 56 10.38 -1.47 6.82
N ALA A 57 9.80 -0.48 6.14
CA ALA A 57 9.31 0.73 6.80
C ALA A 57 8.13 0.38 7.72
N TYR A 58 7.18 -0.40 7.22
CA TYR A 58 6.04 -0.85 8.02
C TYR A 58 6.48 -1.59 9.29
N GLU A 59 7.56 -2.36 9.28
CA GLU A 59 8.09 -3.11 10.43
C GLU A 59 8.94 -2.25 11.39
N ASN A 60 9.73 -1.31 10.87
CA ASN A 60 10.79 -0.66 11.65
C ASN A 60 10.56 0.84 11.91
N ASP A 61 9.75 1.54 11.10
CA ASP A 61 9.65 3.00 11.14
C ASP A 61 8.45 3.45 11.98
N THR A 62 8.58 3.28 13.30
CA THR A 62 7.52 3.64 14.29
C THR A 62 7.24 5.14 14.39
N TRP A 63 8.14 5.99 13.87
CA TRP A 63 7.99 7.45 13.91
C TRP A 63 7.12 8.01 12.79
N VAL A 64 6.73 7.20 11.82
CA VAL A 64 5.82 7.63 10.75
C VAL A 64 4.38 7.50 11.26
N PRO A 65 3.64 8.61 11.47
CA PRO A 65 2.30 8.56 12.07
C PRO A 65 1.35 7.64 11.31
N LEU A 66 1.50 7.60 9.99
CA LEU A 66 0.71 6.73 9.12
C LEU A 66 0.90 5.25 9.40
N ILE A 67 2.15 4.80 9.63
CA ILE A 67 2.45 3.41 9.96
C ILE A 67 1.87 3.05 11.33
N TYR A 68 1.92 3.97 12.29
CA TYR A 68 1.29 3.81 13.59
C TYR A 68 -0.23 3.62 13.47
N GLU A 69 -0.92 4.49 12.74
CA GLU A 69 -2.37 4.39 12.54
C GLU A 69 -2.79 3.08 11.84
N ILE A 70 -2.02 2.63 10.83
CA ILE A 70 -2.29 1.34 10.17
C ILE A 70 -2.18 0.17 11.15
N ARG A 71 -1.17 0.18 12.03
CA ARG A 71 -0.97 -0.91 13.01
C ARG A 71 -2.05 -0.94 14.09
N GLU A 72 -2.50 0.23 14.53
CA GLU A 72 -3.48 0.34 15.61
C GLU A 72 -4.93 0.21 15.13
N ARG A 73 -5.23 0.64 13.90
CA ARG A 73 -6.60 0.79 13.40
C ARG A 73 -6.84 0.23 12.00
N GLY A 74 -5.78 -0.17 11.31
CA GLY A 74 -5.88 -0.67 9.94
C GLY A 74 -6.61 -2.01 9.88
N LEU A 75 -7.50 -2.13 8.89
CA LEU A 75 -8.14 -3.39 8.54
C LEU A 75 -7.38 -4.06 7.41
N GLU A 76 -6.75 -5.19 7.70
CA GLU A 76 -6.08 -6.02 6.70
C GLU A 76 -7.11 -6.62 5.73
N LEU A 77 -6.97 -6.30 4.45
CA LEU A 77 -7.74 -6.92 3.38
C LEU A 77 -6.93 -8.05 2.75
N LYS A 78 -7.49 -9.25 2.80
CA LYS A 78 -6.95 -10.42 2.11
C LYS A 78 -7.66 -10.57 0.76
N ALA A 79 -6.89 -10.77 -0.29
CA ALA A 79 -7.46 -11.20 -1.57
C ALA A 79 -8.11 -12.58 -1.39
N ALA A 80 -9.31 -12.74 -1.94
CA ALA A 80 -10.07 -14.00 -1.93
C ALA A 80 -9.49 -15.03 -2.90
#